data_AF-A0A6S7I5L5-F1
#
_entry.id   AF-A0A6S7I5L5-F1
#
_cell.length_a   1.000
_cell.length_b   1.000
_cell.length_c   1.000
_cell.angle_alpha   90.00
_cell.angle_beta   90.00
_cell.angle_gamma   90.00
#
_symmetry.space_group_name_H-M   'P 1'
#
loop_
_entity.id
_entity.type
_entity.pdbx_description
1 polymer ?
#
loop_
_entity_poly.entity_id
_entity_poly.type
_entity_poly.pdbx_seq_one_letter_code
_entity_poly.pdbx_strand_id
1 'polypeptide(L)' 'MSEKEHKQELITLMDDIMSEIDLKPLHPKNKLLLYSRYLLSKLSWHFTVTTLSRTWVTENMDSVVN' A
#
# COMPACT_ATOMS: atom_id res chain seq x y z
N MET A 1 -13.71 6.60 5.59
CA MET A 1 -13.47 5.40 4.78
C MET A 1 -13.72 4.19 5.65
N SER A 2 -14.56 3.26 5.22
CA SER A 2 -14.79 2.00 5.92
C SER A 2 -13.61 1.03 5.72
N GLU A 3 -13.41 0.13 6.67
CA GLU A 3 -12.36 -0.91 6.58
C GLU A 3 -12.47 -1.75 5.29
N LYS A 4 -13.70 -1.98 4.84
CA LYS A 4 -14.00 -2.71 3.60
C LYS A 4 -13.51 -1.97 2.35
N GLU A 5 -13.71 -0.66 2.28
CA GLU A 5 -13.25 0.17 1.16
C GLU A 5 -11.72 0.22 1.12
N HIS A 6 -11.08 0.40 2.28
CA HIS A 6 -9.62 0.42 2.37
C HIS A 6 -8.98 -0.91 1.96
N LYS A 7 -9.58 -2.02 2.36
CA LYS A 7 -9.13 -3.35 1.95
C LYS A 7 -9.23 -3.54 0.43
N GLN A 8 -10.32 -3.06 -0.17
CA GLN A 8 -10.51 -3.17 -1.62
C GLN A 8 -9.48 -2.33 -2.38
N GLU A 9 -9.21 -1.11 -1.90
CA GLU A 9 -8.16 -0.23 -2.45
C GLU A 9 -6.79 -0.90 -2.44
N LEU A 10 -6.41 -1.52 -1.32
CA LEU A 10 -5.14 -2.23 -1.18
C LEU A 10 -5.03 -3.41 -2.14
N ILE A 11 -6.10 -4.19 -2.31
CA ILE A 11 -6.13 -5.32 -3.25
C ILE A 11 -5.94 -4.81 -4.68
N THR A 12 -6.67 -3.76 -5.08
CA THR A 12 -6.54 -3.17 -6.41
C THR A 12 -5.12 -2.66 -6.67
N LEU A 13 -4.53 -1.94 -5.70
CA LEU A 13 -3.14 -1.48 -5.81
C LEU A 13 -2.16 -2.64 -5.98
N MET A 14 -2.36 -3.74 -5.25
CA MET A 14 -1.51 -4.93 -5.38
C MET A 14 -1.65 -5.57 -6.77
N ASP A 15 -2.87 -5.74 -7.26
CA ASP A 15 -3.14 -6.34 -8.57
C ASP A 15 -2.55 -5.51 -9.72
N ASP A 16 -2.63 -4.19 -9.63
CA ASP A 16 -2.05 -3.27 -10.63
C ASP A 16 -0.52 -3.42 -10.69
N ILE A 17 0.15 -3.36 -9.52
CA ILE A 17 1.60 -3.52 -9.43
C ILE A 17 2.02 -4.91 -9.91
N MET A 18 1.23 -5.94 -9.58
CA MET A 18 1.55 -7.30 -9.98
C MET A 18 1.44 -7.48 -11.50
N SER A 19 0.38 -6.95 -12.09
CA SER A 19 0.15 -6.93 -13.53
C SER A 19 1.28 -6.24 -14.28
N GLU A 20 1.78 -5.11 -13.78
CA GLU A 20 2.93 -4.42 -14.37
C GLU A 20 4.22 -5.26 -14.36
N ILE A 21 4.44 -6.07 -13.33
CA ILE A 21 5.61 -6.96 -13.23
C ILE A 21 5.44 -8.17 -14.15
N ASP A 22 4.22 -8.72 -14.25
CA ASP A 22 3.91 -9.86 -15.12
C ASP A 22 4.09 -9.53 -16.60
N LEU A 23 3.82 -8.29 -17.01
CA LEU A 23 4.03 -7.85 -18.40
C LEU A 23 5.52 -7.70 -18.77
N LYS A 24 6.44 -7.69 -17.80
CA LYS A 24 7.87 -7.56 -18.11
C LYS A 24 8.42 -8.87 -18.70
N PRO A 25 9.31 -8.81 -19.70
CA PRO A 25 9.96 -9.99 -20.29
C PRO A 25 11.09 -10.51 -19.39
N LEU A 26 10.77 -10.77 -18.12
CA LEU A 26 11.70 -11.27 -17.13
C LEU A 26 11.47 -12.76 -16.90
N HIS A 27 12.54 -13.48 -16.57
CA HIS A 27 12.42 -14.86 -16.12
C HIS A 27 11.52 -14.95 -14.88
N PRO A 28 10.66 -15.97 -14.73
CA PRO A 28 9.72 -16.09 -13.60
C PRO A 28 10.38 -15.95 -12.22
N LYS A 29 11.57 -16.53 -12.04
CA LYS A 29 12.38 -16.37 -10.81
C LYS A 29 12.66 -14.91 -10.46
N ASN A 30 12.93 -14.06 -11.45
CA ASN A 30 13.21 -12.64 -11.23
C ASN A 30 11.93 -11.84 -10.98
N LYS A 31 10.79 -12.25 -11.55
CA LYS A 31 9.47 -11.69 -11.21
C LYS A 31 9.11 -11.94 -9.75
N LEU A 32 9.35 -13.14 -9.22
CA LEU A 32 9.15 -13.45 -7.80
C LEU A 32 10.01 -12.57 -6.87
N LEU A 33 11.26 -12.30 -7.26
CA LEU A 33 12.13 -11.38 -6.52
C LEU A 33 11.60 -9.93 -6.55
N LEU A 34 11.05 -9.50 -7.68
CA LEU A 34 10.39 -8.19 -7.79
C LEU A 34 9.12 -8.12 -6.97
N TYR A 35 8.27 -9.16 -6.96
CA TYR A 35 7.11 -9.23 -6.10
C TYR A 35 7.50 -9.06 -4.63
N SER A 36 8.40 -9.91 -4.14
CA SER A 36 8.81 -9.85 -2.74
C SER A 36 9.43 -8.50 -2.35
N ARG A 37 10.25 -7.87 -3.19
CA ARG A 37 10.90 -6.61 -2.81
C ARG A 37 10.03 -5.40 -3.04
N TYR A 38 9.44 -5.29 -4.23
CA TYR A 38 8.74 -4.09 -4.66
C TYR A 38 7.34 -4.01 -4.06
N LEU A 39 6.56 -5.10 -4.12
CA LEU A 39 5.21 -5.12 -3.56
C LEU A 39 5.23 -4.90 -2.05
N LEU A 40 6.10 -5.61 -1.31
CA LEU A 40 6.23 -5.44 0.14
C LEU A 40 6.70 -4.02 0.50
N SER A 41 7.63 -3.45 -0.25
CA SER A 41 8.09 -2.08 -0.01
C SER A 41 6.96 -1.06 -0.22
N LYS A 42 6.14 -1.22 -1.25
CA LYS A 42 4.99 -0.34 -1.52
C LYS A 42 3.90 -0.46 -0.46
N LEU A 43 3.57 -1.68 -0.04
CA LEU A 43 2.64 -1.91 1.06
C LEU A 43 3.16 -1.31 2.37
N SER A 44 4.44 -1.55 2.70
CA SER A 44 5.07 -0.97 3.89
C SER A 44 5.00 0.54 3.89
N TRP A 45 5.33 1.19 2.76
CA TRP A 45 5.26 2.64 2.61
C TRP A 45 3.83 3.16 2.81
N HIS A 46 2.85 2.50 2.19
CA HIS A 46 1.44 2.89 2.32
C HIS A 46 0.98 2.84 3.78
N PHE A 47 1.29 1.76 4.50
CA PHE A 47 0.96 1.68 5.93
C PHE A 47 1.69 2.72 6.78
N THR A 48 2.94 3.03 6.48
CA THR A 48 3.68 4.10 7.18
C THR A 48 3.02 5.46 6.97
N VAL A 49 2.68 5.83 5.73
CA VAL A 49 2.03 7.12 5.42
C VAL A 49 0.64 7.21 6.05
N THR A 50 -0.16 6.15 5.97
CA THR A 50 -1.49 6.11 6.61
C THR A 50 -1.38 6.27 8.12
N THR A 51 -0.39 5.63 8.74
CA THR A 51 -0.13 5.77 10.18
C THR A 51 0.25 7.20 10.54
N LEU A 52 1.22 7.80 9.82
CA LEU A 52 1.62 9.19 10.02
C LEU A 52 0.46 10.16 9.86
N SER A 53 -0.37 9.96 8.84
CA SER A 53 -1.55 10.78 8.57
C SER A 53 -2.56 10.68 9.71
N ARG A 54 -2.81 9.47 10.21
CA ARG A 54 -3.70 9.25 11.37
C ARG A 54 -3.15 9.93 12.63
N THR A 55 -1.86 9.76 12.93
CA THR A 55 -1.20 10.39 14.07
C THR A 55 -1.33 11.91 14.01
N TRP A 56 -1.03 12.51 12.84
CA TRP A 56 -1.14 13.96 12.67
C TRP A 56 -2.57 14.47 12.91
N VAL A 57 -3.58 13.79 12.37
CA VAL A 57 -4.99 14.16 12.58
C VAL A 57 -5.37 14.08 14.05
N THR A 58 -5.02 12.99 14.74
CA THR A 58 -5.30 12.83 16.18
C THR A 58 -4.60 13.92 17.01
N GLU A 59 -3.33 14.23 16.72
CA GLU A 59 -2.58 15.23 17.50
C GLU A 59 -3.06 16.67 17.27
N ASN A 60 -3.53 16.99 16.06
CA ASN A 60 -3.81 18.38 15.68
C ASN A 60 -5.31 18.71 15.59
N MET A 61 -6.18 17.71 15.42
CA MET A 61 -7.62 17.94 15.22
C MET A 61 -8.49 17.39 16.34
N ASP A 62 -8.11 16.32 17.05
CA ASP A 62 -8.96 15.78 18.14
C ASP A 62 -9.13 16.78 19.31
N SER A 63 -8.18 17.71 19.49
CA SER A 63 -8.25 18.78 20.48
C SER A 63 -9.10 19.99 20.05
N VAL A 64 -9.44 20.09 18.76
CA VAL A 64 -10.25 21.19 18.19
C VAL A 64 -11.72 20.77 18.03
N VAL A 65 -11.97 19.47 17.85
CA VAL A 65 -13.31 18.91 17.64
C VAL A 65 -13.99 18.48 18.95
N ASN A 66 -13.22 18.23 20.02
CA ASN A 66 -13.73 18.04 21.39
C ASN A 66 -13.84 19.36 22.14
#